data_AF-A0A096BK93-F1
#
_entry.id   AF-A0A096BK93-F1
#
_cell.length_a   1.000
_cell.length_b   1.000
_cell.length_c   1.000
_cell.angle_alpha   90.00
_cell.angle_beta   90.00
_cell.angle_gamma   90.00
#
_symmetry.space_group_name_H-M   'P 1'
#
loop_
_entity.id
_entity.type
_entity.pdbx_description
1 polymer ?
#
loop_
_entity_poly.entity_id
_entity_poly.type
_entity_poly.pdbx_seq_one_letter_code
_entity_poly.pdbx_strand_id
1 'polypeptide(L)'
;MFNTIILALIGFSGGIVIGSAFIAVIVLLNIIPRLAQMSHTEKFISVYEKVMILSVVLITLLDFFDVTLKINEIYLIPIGLIMGIFIGILAAALAEVIDVVAVFERRVKIKDYIFYILLAIALGKTVGSLVQWLILER
;
A
#
# COMPACT_ATOMS: atom_id res chain seq x y z
N MET A 1 -32.72 9.54 6.72
CA MET A 1 -31.89 9.12 7.87
C MET A 1 -31.28 7.73 7.69
N PHE A 2 -32.08 6.68 7.48
CA PHE A 2 -31.55 5.30 7.32
C PHE A 2 -30.55 5.17 6.17
N ASN A 3 -30.84 5.75 5.00
CA ASN A 3 -29.94 5.73 3.85
C ASN A 3 -28.58 6.39 4.18
N THR A 4 -28.58 7.54 4.87
CA THR A 4 -27.35 8.27 5.25
C THR A 4 -26.46 7.45 6.19
N ILE A 5 -27.05 6.71 7.12
CA ILE A 5 -26.31 5.83 8.04
C ILE A 5 -25.68 4.67 7.27
N ILE A 6 -26.40 4.08 6.30
CA ILE A 6 -25.86 3.03 5.43
C ILE A 6 -24.70 3.55 4.58
N LEU A 7 -24.87 4.70 3.93
CA LEU A 7 -23.82 5.34 3.14
C LEU A 7 -22.57 5.65 3.99
N ALA A 8 -22.76 6.14 5.21
CA ALA A 8 -21.65 6.38 6.14
C ALA A 8 -20.94 5.06 6.51
N LEU A 9 -21.69 3.98 6.73
CA LEU A 9 -21.12 2.67 7.07
C LEU A 9 -20.36 2.05 5.89
N ILE A 10 -20.88 2.18 4.67
CA ILE A 10 -20.22 1.74 3.44
C ILE A 10 -18.92 2.52 3.25
N GLY A 11 -18.98 3.86 3.33
CA GLY A 11 -17.79 4.72 3.21
C GLY A 11 -16.72 4.39 4.27
N PHE A 12 -17.14 4.17 5.52
CA PHE A 12 -16.24 3.79 6.60
C PHE A 12 -15.60 2.40 6.37
N SER A 13 -16.38 1.42 5.90
CA SER A 13 -15.84 0.10 5.55
C SER A 13 -14.82 0.18 4.42
N GLY A 14 -15.09 0.99 3.39
CA GLY A 14 -14.15 1.21 2.29
C GLY A 14 -12.84 1.84 2.77
N GLY A 15 -12.95 2.84 3.65
CA GLY A 15 -11.78 3.46 4.28
C GLY A 15 -10.92 2.47 5.09
N ILE A 16 -11.55 1.59 5.88
CA ILE A 16 -10.82 0.54 6.63
C ILE A 16 -10.11 -0.42 5.68
N VAL A 17 -10.78 -0.88 4.63
CA VAL A 17 -10.20 -1.82 3.66
C VAL A 17 -9.00 -1.21 2.95
N ILE A 18 -9.12 0.04 2.46
CA ILE A 18 -8.01 0.72 1.77
C ILE A 18 -6.87 1.03 2.73
N GLY A 19 -7.17 1.55 3.93
CA GLY A 19 -6.15 1.87 4.93
C GLY A 19 -5.38 0.64 5.42
N SER A 20 -6.08 -0.48 5.65
CA SER A 20 -5.44 -1.74 6.02
C SER A 20 -4.57 -2.31 4.89
N ALA A 21 -5.02 -2.23 3.63
CA ALA A 21 -4.19 -2.63 2.49
C ALA A 21 -2.93 -1.77 2.36
N PHE A 22 -3.03 -0.45 2.55
CA PHE A 22 -1.89 0.46 2.53
C PHE A 22 -0.86 0.10 3.61
N ILE A 23 -1.30 -0.01 4.87
CA ILE A 23 -0.41 -0.34 6.00
C ILE A 23 0.21 -1.73 5.80
N ALA A 24 -0.57 -2.71 5.32
CA ALA A 24 -0.07 -4.05 5.05
C ALA A 24 1.08 -4.04 4.04
N VAL A 25 0.97 -3.30 2.93
CA VAL A 25 2.05 -3.21 1.93
C VAL A 25 3.31 -2.59 2.55
N ILE A 26 3.19 -1.47 3.27
CA ILE A 26 4.34 -0.79 3.86
C ILE A 26 5.07 -1.68 4.89
N VAL A 27 4.31 -2.38 5.74
CA VAL A 27 4.84 -3.25 6.78
C VAL A 27 5.43 -4.54 6.19
N LEU A 28 4.73 -5.18 5.25
CA LEU A 28 5.21 -6.41 4.58
C LEU A 28 6.51 -6.18 3.80
N LEU A 29 6.64 -5.02 3.16
CA LEU A 29 7.86 -4.62 2.47
C LEU A 29 8.98 -4.18 3.42
N ASN A 30 8.76 -4.16 4.74
CA ASN A 30 9.72 -3.69 5.75
C ASN A 30 10.32 -2.30 5.47
N ILE A 31 9.55 -1.41 4.85
CA ILE A 31 10.04 -0.07 4.47
C ILE A 31 10.45 0.72 5.71
N ILE A 32 9.62 0.69 6.76
CA ILE A 32 9.86 1.46 7.99
C ILE A 32 11.08 0.94 8.77
N PRO A 33 11.20 -0.37 9.06
CA PRO A 33 12.43 -0.91 9.66
C PRO A 33 13.69 -0.58 8.85
N ARG A 34 13.62 -0.67 7.52
CA ARG A 34 14.77 -0.40 6.64
C ARG A 34 15.19 1.07 6.68
N LEU A 35 14.23 2.00 6.68
CA LEU A 35 14.47 3.43 6.87
C LEU A 35 15.11 3.73 8.24
N ALA A 36 14.60 3.12 9.31
CA ALA A 36 15.14 3.28 10.65
C ALA A 36 16.57 2.71 10.76
N GLN A 37 16.84 1.58 10.10
CA GLN A 37 18.17 0.98 10.05
C GLN A 37 19.16 1.85 9.27
N MET A 38 18.78 2.35 8.09
CA MET A 38 19.63 3.24 7.27
C MET A 38 19.96 4.57 7.96
N SER A 39 19.09 5.05 8.84
CA SER A 39 19.31 6.26 9.64
C SER A 39 19.93 5.98 11.01
N HIS A 40 20.25 4.71 11.33
CA HIS A 40 20.74 4.28 12.64
C HIS A 40 19.81 4.64 13.83
N THR A 41 18.49 4.68 13.58
CA THR A 41 17.45 5.06 14.54
C THR A 41 16.40 3.97 14.79
N GLU A 42 16.79 2.69 14.79
CA GLU A 42 15.91 1.53 14.99
C GLU A 42 15.03 1.62 16.24
N LYS A 43 15.50 2.31 17.30
CA LYS A 43 14.74 2.55 18.53
C LYS A 43 13.45 3.37 18.32
N PHE A 44 13.34 4.09 17.20
CA PHE A 44 12.26 5.02 16.91
C PHE A 44 11.25 4.51 15.88
N ILE A 45 11.27 3.23 15.50
CA ILE A 45 10.33 2.65 14.51
C ILE A 45 8.86 3.03 14.77
N SER A 46 8.40 2.96 16.03
CA SER A 46 7.03 3.35 16.40
C SER A 46 6.73 4.84 16.13
N VAL A 47 7.74 5.71 16.21
CA VAL A 47 7.58 7.13 15.87
C VAL A 47 7.43 7.29 14.36
N TYR A 48 8.22 6.58 13.56
CA TYR A 48 8.08 6.59 12.09
C TYR A 48 6.68 6.15 11.66
N GLU A 49 6.16 5.07 12.24
CA GLU A 49 4.80 4.59 11.98
C GLU A 49 3.74 5.64 12.31
N LYS A 50 3.81 6.26 13.48
CA LYS A 50 2.86 7.30 13.90
C LYS A 50 2.91 8.52 13.00
N VAL A 51 4.10 8.98 12.64
CA VAL A 51 4.29 10.12 11.73
C VAL A 51 3.74 9.80 10.35
N MET A 52 3.95 8.58 9.86
CA MET A 52 3.39 8.14 8.58
C MET A 52 1.86 8.13 8.61
N ILE A 53 1.24 7.51 9.63
CA ILE A 53 -0.22 7.47 9.78
C ILE A 53 -0.78 8.89 9.83
N LEU A 54 -0.18 9.77 10.64
CA LEU A 54 -0.60 11.16 10.75
C LEU A 54 -0.48 11.90 9.42
N SER A 55 0.62 11.69 8.69
CA SER A 55 0.85 12.31 7.38
C SER A 55 -0.19 11.87 6.35
N VAL A 56 -0.50 10.57 6.28
CA VAL A 56 -1.53 10.04 5.38
C VAL A 56 -2.89 10.65 5.71
N VAL A 57 -3.28 10.67 7.00
CA VAL A 57 -4.56 11.27 7.43
C VAL A 57 -4.63 12.76 7.07
N LEU A 58 -3.56 13.51 7.31
CA LEU A 58 -3.51 14.94 6.99
C LEU A 58 -3.59 15.19 5.48
N ILE A 59 -2.82 14.46 4.68
CA ILE A 59 -2.81 14.62 3.21
C ILE A 59 -4.16 14.22 2.62
N THR A 60 -4.75 13.11 3.07
CA THR A 60 -6.10 12.69 2.62
C THR A 60 -7.16 13.72 3.00
N LEU A 61 -7.03 14.37 4.17
CA LEU A 61 -7.95 15.44 4.57
C LEU A 61 -7.78 16.68 3.69
N LEU A 62 -6.55 17.08 3.37
CA LEU A 62 -6.27 18.20 2.47
C LEU A 62 -6.78 17.94 1.06
N ASP A 63 -6.62 16.72 0.55
CA ASP A 63 -7.14 16.26 -0.74
C ASP A 63 -8.68 16.30 -0.75
N PHE A 64 -9.33 15.84 0.33
CA PHE A 64 -10.79 15.87 0.47
C PHE A 64 -11.38 17.29 0.47
N PHE A 65 -10.63 18.29 0.94
CA PHE A 65 -11.04 19.70 0.92
C PHE A 65 -10.62 20.44 -0.36
N ASP A 66 -10.11 19.74 -1.39
CA ASP A 66 -9.59 20.31 -2.63
C ASP A 66 -8.59 21.46 -2.37
N VAL A 67 -7.76 21.32 -1.32
CA VAL A 67 -6.81 22.36 -0.95
C VAL A 67 -5.67 22.39 -1.96
N THR A 68 -5.80 23.25 -2.97
CA THR A 68 -4.74 23.47 -3.94
C THR A 68 -3.68 24.39 -3.38
N LEU A 69 -2.47 23.87 -3.16
CA LEU A 69 -1.31 24.69 -2.84
C LEU A 69 -0.76 25.30 -4.14
N LYS A 70 -0.83 26.63 -4.27
CA LYS A 70 -0.16 27.35 -5.36
C LYS A 70 1.30 27.56 -4.99
N ILE A 71 2.13 26.55 -5.27
CA ILE A 71 3.56 26.55 -4.99
C ILE A 71 4.32 26.98 -6.24
N ASN A 72 5.39 27.77 -6.07
CA ASN A 72 6.28 28.14 -7.17
C ASN A 72 7.01 26.89 -7.71
N GLU A 73 7.26 26.83 -9.01
CA GLU A 73 7.88 25.71 -9.74
C GLU A 73 9.21 25.26 -9.12
N ILE A 74 9.97 26.19 -8.53
CA ILE A 74 11.23 25.89 -7.84
C ILE A 74 11.05 24.90 -6.69
N TYR A 75 9.91 24.94 -5.98
CA TYR A 75 9.64 24.03 -4.88
C TYR A 75 9.24 22.63 -5.35
N LEU A 76 8.88 22.42 -6.63
CA LEU A 76 8.65 21.08 -7.16
C LEU A 76 9.93 20.26 -7.27
N ILE A 77 11.10 20.91 -7.40
CA ILE A 77 12.39 20.22 -7.49
C ILE A 77 12.66 19.35 -6.24
N PRO A 78 12.68 19.91 -5.00
CA PRO A 78 12.91 19.09 -3.81
C PRO A 78 11.77 18.08 -3.56
N ILE A 79 10.52 18.41 -3.90
CA ILE A 79 9.38 17.49 -3.77
C ILE A 79 9.56 16.27 -4.69
N GLY A 80 9.97 16.52 -5.94
CA GLY A 80 10.26 15.47 -6.91
C GLY A 80 11.41 14.57 -6.49
N LEU A 81 12.46 15.13 -5.87
CA LEU A 81 13.56 14.33 -5.31
C LEU A 81 13.09 13.42 -4.17
N ILE A 82 12.27 13.94 -3.25
CA ILE A 82 11.72 13.14 -2.14
C ILE A 82 10.83 12.01 -2.67
N MET A 83 9.99 12.30 -3.67
CA MET A 83 9.19 11.30 -4.38
C MET A 83 10.06 10.23 -5.04
N GLY A 84 11.15 10.63 -5.70
CA GLY A 84 12.12 9.71 -6.30
C GLY A 84 12.79 8.80 -5.26
N ILE A 85 13.18 9.34 -4.11
CA ILE A 85 13.75 8.56 -3.00
C ILE A 85 12.72 7.54 -2.50
N PHE A 86 11.46 7.95 -2.31
CA PHE A 86 10.39 7.05 -1.87
C PHE A 86 10.16 5.90 -2.87
N ILE A 87 10.07 6.20 -4.17
CA ILE A 87 9.93 5.19 -5.22
C ILE A 87 11.14 4.27 -5.27
N GLY A 88 12.36 4.80 -5.10
CA GLY A 88 13.59 4.02 -5.06
C GLY A 88 13.62 3.01 -3.91
N ILE A 89 13.20 3.42 -2.72
CA ILE A 89 13.11 2.55 -1.55
C ILE A 89 12.03 1.48 -1.76
N LEU A 90 10.87 1.86 -2.33
CA LEU A 90 9.82 0.90 -2.69
C LEU A 90 10.32 -0.16 -3.66
N ALA A 91 11.06 0.24 -4.70
CA ALA A 91 11.61 -0.69 -5.68
C ALA A 91 12.63 -1.66 -5.04
N ALA A 92 13.52 -1.14 -4.18
CA ALA A 92 14.51 -1.95 -3.47
C ALA A 92 13.86 -2.92 -2.46
N ALA A 93 12.80 -2.50 -1.77
CA ALA A 93 12.04 -3.34 -0.86
C ALA A 93 11.27 -4.44 -1.61
N LEU A 94 10.68 -4.11 -2.76
CA LEU A 94 9.98 -5.09 -3.59
C LEU A 94 10.95 -6.17 -4.13
N ALA A 95 12.14 -5.77 -4.56
CA ALA A 95 13.18 -6.71 -5.00
C ALA A 95 13.58 -7.69 -3.88
N GLU A 96 13.75 -7.20 -2.66
CA GLU A 96 14.05 -8.05 -1.49
C GLU A 96 12.92 -9.04 -1.19
N VAL A 97 11.66 -8.59 -1.24
CA VAL A 97 10.51 -9.48 -1.01
C VAL A 97 10.39 -10.55 -2.10
N ILE A 98 10.67 -10.20 -3.36
CA ILE A 98 10.70 -11.17 -4.46
C ILE A 98 11.76 -12.24 -4.20
N ASP A 99 12.95 -11.85 -3.76
CA ASP A 99 14.02 -12.80 -3.41
C ASP A 99 13.60 -13.73 -2.26
N VAL A 100 12.92 -13.19 -1.23
CA VAL A 100 12.39 -13.98 -0.12
C VAL A 100 11.35 -15.00 -0.61
N VAL A 101 10.42 -14.60 -1.49
CA VAL A 101 9.43 -15.51 -2.10
C VAL A 101 10.14 -16.62 -2.90
N ALA A 102 11.16 -16.30 -3.68
CA ALA A 102 11.94 -17.27 -4.43
C ALA A 102 12.73 -18.24 -3.50
N VAL A 103 13.22 -17.76 -2.37
CA VAL A 103 13.83 -18.62 -1.34
C VAL A 103 12.78 -19.54 -0.71
N PHE A 104 11.60 -19.03 -0.40
CA PHE A 104 10.50 -19.82 0.17
C PHE A 104 10.08 -20.96 -0.78
N GLU A 105 9.92 -20.68 -2.07
CA GLU A 105 9.66 -21.70 -3.11
C GLU A 105 10.69 -22.84 -3.03
N ARG A 106 11.98 -22.50 -3.03
CA ARG A 106 13.07 -23.49 -3.01
C ARG A 106 13.08 -24.31 -1.71
N ARG A 107 12.75 -23.68 -0.58
CA ARG A 107 12.71 -24.33 0.74
C ARG A 107 11.54 -25.31 0.88
N VAL A 108 10.36 -24.93 0.40
CA VAL A 108 9.13 -25.73 0.52
C VAL A 108 9.01 -26.78 -0.61
N LYS A 109 9.93 -26.76 -1.60
CA LYS A 109 9.97 -27.67 -2.76
C LYS A 109 8.66 -27.70 -3.56
N ILE A 110 7.96 -26.56 -3.60
CA ILE A 110 6.68 -26.37 -4.29
C ILE A 110 6.85 -25.90 -5.73
N LYS A 111 8.06 -26.00 -6.29
CA LYS A 111 8.40 -25.54 -7.65
C LYS A 111 7.44 -26.08 -8.71
N ASP A 112 7.12 -27.37 -8.63
CA ASP A 112 6.22 -28.03 -9.58
C ASP A 112 4.74 -27.61 -9.38
N TYR A 113 4.41 -27.04 -8.22
CA TYR A 113 3.05 -26.61 -7.87
C TYR A 113 2.78 -25.12 -8.07
N ILE A 114 3.82 -24.30 -8.31
CA ILE A 114 3.66 -22.86 -8.54
C ILE A 114 2.72 -22.57 -9.70
N PHE A 115 2.77 -23.36 -10.76
CA PHE A 115 1.86 -23.19 -11.89
C PHE A 115 0.39 -23.30 -11.46
N TYR A 116 0.05 -24.29 -10.61
CA TYR A 116 -1.31 -24.46 -10.10
C TYR A 116 -1.72 -23.34 -9.14
N ILE A 117 -0.79 -22.84 -8.32
CA ILE A 117 -1.03 -21.69 -7.43
C ILE A 117 -1.33 -20.44 -8.26
N LEU A 118 -0.51 -20.15 -9.28
CA LEU A 118 -0.72 -19.02 -10.17
C LEU A 118 -2.04 -19.14 -10.94
N LEU A 119 -2.36 -20.34 -11.42
CA LEU A 119 -3.63 -20.61 -12.09
C LEU A 119 -4.83 -20.38 -11.15
N ALA A 120 -4.75 -20.85 -9.90
CA ALA A 120 -5.80 -20.65 -8.90
C ALA A 120 -6.01 -19.15 -8.59
N ILE A 121 -4.91 -18.39 -8.43
CA ILE A 121 -4.97 -16.93 -8.23
C ILE A 121 -5.57 -16.23 -9.45
N ALA A 122 -5.14 -16.60 -10.66
CA ALA A 122 -5.63 -16.02 -11.90
C ALA A 122 -7.13 -16.27 -12.08
N LEU A 123 -7.57 -17.53 -11.94
CA LEU A 123 -8.98 -17.90 -12.01
C LEU A 123 -9.80 -17.19 -10.93
N GLY A 124 -9.30 -17.12 -9.69
CA GLY A 124 -9.95 -16.37 -8.61
C GLY A 124 -10.15 -14.90 -8.96
N LYS A 125 -9.13 -14.23 -9.53
CA LYS A 125 -9.23 -12.84 -10.01
C LYS A 125 -10.20 -12.70 -11.17
N THR A 126 -10.18 -13.61 -12.15
CA THR A 126 -11.10 -13.58 -13.29
C THR A 126 -12.54 -13.75 -12.84
N VAL A 127 -12.82 -14.73 -11.98
CA VAL A 127 -14.16 -14.95 -11.42
C VAL A 127 -14.60 -13.74 -10.59
N GLY A 128 -13.72 -13.21 -9.73
CA GLY A 128 -14.02 -11.99 -8.95
C GLY A 128 -14.37 -10.79 -9.84
N SER A 129 -13.61 -10.58 -10.93
CA SER A 129 -13.88 -9.52 -11.91
C SER A 129 -15.20 -9.74 -12.65
N LEU A 130 -15.53 -10.98 -13.03
CA LEU A 130 -16.80 -11.30 -13.67
C LEU A 130 -17.99 -11.07 -12.73
N VAL A 131 -17.86 -11.42 -11.46
CA VAL A 131 -18.87 -11.17 -10.43
C VAL A 131 -19.08 -9.67 -10.22
N GLN A 132 -17.99 -8.89 -10.11
CA GLN A 132 -18.05 -7.45 -9.99
C GLN A 132 -18.82 -6.83 -11.16
N TRP A 133 -18.45 -7.20 -12.39
CA TRP A 133 -19.03 -6.62 -13.60
C TRP A 133 -20.49 -7.03 -13.85
N LEU A 134 -20.83 -8.30 -13.63
CA LEU A 134 -22.16 -8.83 -13.99
C LEU A 134 -23.23 -8.57 -12.90
N ILE A 135 -22.83 -8.54 -11.63
CA ILE A 135 -23.76 -8.54 -10.49
C ILE A 135 -23.71 -7.23 -9.71
N LEU A 136 -22.53 -6.64 -9.50
CA LEU A 136 -22.35 -5.49 -8.61
C LEU A 136 -22.46 -4.13 -9.32
N GLU A 137 -21.92 -4.01 -10.53
CA GLU A 137 -21.88 -2.76 -11.30
C GLU A 137 -23.12 -2.51 -12.18
N ARG A 138 -24.18 -3.33 -12.05
CA ARG A 138 -25.45 -3.19 -12.76
C ARG A 138 -26.52 -2.53 -11.88
#